data_AF-A0A5C3PI43-F1
#
_entry.id   AF-A0A5C3PI43-F1
#
_cell.length_a   1.000
_cell.length_b   1.000
_cell.length_c   1.000
_cell.angle_alpha   90.00
_cell.angle_beta   90.00
_cell.angle_gamma   90.00
#
_symmetry.space_group_name_H-M   'P 1'
#
loop_
_entity.id
_entity.type
_entity.pdbx_description
1 polymer ?
#
loop_
_entity_poly.entity_id
_entity_poly.type
_entity_poly.pdbx_seq_one_letter_code
_entity_poly.pdbx_strand_id
1 'polypeptide(L)'
;MSSVAVPQSHWLSDCLCELMSSPHVAMPPHGGMHMGPGPVDMFTVRFNEFFMPEAHGTICGHPVDREELKDRLLNLQKRWNSEDIKVVQEGGKHGFPLQPSVLSTEVEFTPPGHRMPEVVMAEASVGEQEGHERIRFLKMEGNSALFRV
;
A
#
# COMPACT_ATOMS: atom_id res chain seq x y z
N MET A 1 35.62 -0.58 13.61
CA MET A 1 34.18 -0.68 13.95
C MET A 1 33.43 -0.81 12.65
N SER A 2 33.06 -2.03 12.27
CA SER A 2 32.36 -2.30 11.00
C SER A 2 30.90 -1.90 11.18
N SER A 3 30.47 -0.85 10.47
CA SER A 3 29.06 -0.50 10.36
C SER A 3 28.37 -1.64 9.62
N VAL A 4 27.60 -2.47 10.35
CA VAL A 4 26.72 -3.46 9.73
C VAL A 4 25.62 -2.64 9.06
N ALA A 5 25.77 -2.40 7.75
CA ALA A 5 24.68 -1.90 6.93
C ALA A 5 23.55 -2.93 7.03
N VAL A 6 22.53 -2.59 7.81
CA VAL A 6 21.28 -3.35 7.87
C VAL A 6 20.73 -3.35 6.43
N PRO A 7 20.40 -4.50 5.83
CA PRO A 7 19.77 -4.51 4.53
C PRO A 7 18.52 -3.60 4.60
N GLN A 8 18.49 -2.52 3.82
CA GLN A 8 17.27 -1.75 3.65
C GLN A 8 16.30 -2.68 2.91
N SER A 9 15.23 -3.08 3.59
CA SER A 9 14.24 -3.98 3.02
C SER A 9 13.28 -3.16 2.17
N HIS A 10 13.41 -3.29 0.85
CA HIS A 10 12.55 -2.67 -0.17
C HIS A 10 11.13 -3.22 -0.19
N TRP A 11 10.82 -4.15 0.71
CA TRP A 11 9.55 -4.86 0.72
C TRP A 11 8.33 -3.94 0.78
N LEU A 12 8.35 -2.89 1.60
CA LEU A 12 7.18 -2.01 1.73
C LEU A 12 6.95 -1.18 0.46
N SER A 13 8.00 -0.62 -0.13
CA SER A 13 7.88 0.11 -1.39
C SER A 13 7.46 -0.80 -2.53
N ASP A 14 8.03 -2.00 -2.62
CA ASP A 14 7.70 -2.99 -3.65
C ASP A 14 6.24 -3.42 -3.53
N CYS A 15 5.79 -3.72 -2.31
CA CYS A 15 4.41 -4.06 -1.99
C CYS A 15 3.43 -2.94 -2.41
N LEU A 16 3.72 -1.68 -2.05
CA LEU A 16 2.87 -0.55 -2.40
C LEU A 16 2.87 -0.29 -3.91
N CYS A 17 4.03 -0.30 -4.56
CA CYS A 17 4.14 -0.12 -6.02
C CYS A 17 3.40 -1.23 -6.78
N GLU A 18 3.53 -2.47 -6.34
CA GLU A 18 2.83 -3.62 -6.91
C GLU A 18 1.31 -3.51 -6.71
N LEU A 19 0.87 -3.17 -5.50
CA LEU A 19 -0.54 -2.94 -5.21
C LEU A 19 -1.12 -1.84 -6.10
N MET A 20 -0.46 -0.69 -6.19
CA MET A 20 -0.93 0.46 -6.97
C MET A 20 -0.95 0.19 -8.48
N SER A 21 -0.09 -0.71 -8.96
CA SER A 21 -0.06 -1.12 -10.37
C SER A 21 -1.07 -2.23 -10.69
N SER A 22 -1.79 -2.77 -9.70
CA SER A 22 -2.76 -3.85 -9.89
C SER A 22 -4.04 -3.34 -10.56
N PRO A 23 -4.56 -3.96 -11.62
CA PRO A 23 -5.82 -3.54 -12.20
C PRO A 23 -6.97 -3.72 -11.20
N HIS A 24 -7.79 -2.67 -11.06
CA HIS A 24 -9.03 -2.71 -10.28
C HIS A 24 -10.23 -2.79 -11.23
N VAL A 25 -11.03 -3.85 -11.11
CA VAL A 25 -12.25 -4.05 -11.90
C VAL A 25 -13.46 -3.93 -10.98
N ALA A 26 -14.20 -2.82 -11.11
CA ALA A 26 -15.48 -2.68 -10.44
C ALA A 26 -16.47 -3.69 -11.06
N MET A 27 -16.74 -4.78 -10.34
CA MET A 27 -17.77 -5.73 -10.80
C MET A 27 -19.14 -5.05 -10.74
N PRO A 28 -19.89 -5.00 -11.86
CA PRO A 28 -21.23 -4.44 -11.83
C PRO A 28 -22.12 -5.29 -10.92
N PRO A 29 -23.04 -4.68 -10.15
CA PRO A 29 -23.99 -5.41 -9.33
C PRO A 29 -24.82 -6.30 -10.25
N HIS A 30 -24.78 -7.60 -9.96
CA HIS A 30 -25.26 -8.70 -10.78
C HIS A 30 -26.51 -8.38 -11.63
N GLY A 31 -26.31 -8.31 -12.94
CA GLY A 31 -27.37 -8.09 -13.93
C GLY A 31 -27.03 -8.76 -15.25
N GLY A 32 -26.87 -10.10 -15.25
CA GLY A 32 -26.79 -10.87 -16.48
C GLY A 32 -25.83 -12.06 -16.40
N MET A 33 -26.37 -13.24 -16.66
CA MET A 33 -25.67 -14.52 -16.78
C MET A 33 -24.39 -14.40 -17.62
N HIS A 34 -23.22 -14.46 -17.00
CA HIS A 34 -21.97 -14.80 -17.67
C HIS A 34 -21.45 -16.11 -17.07
N MET A 35 -21.59 -17.21 -17.82
CA MET A 35 -20.99 -18.51 -17.51
C MET A 35 -19.49 -18.48 -17.87
N GLY A 36 -18.70 -17.81 -17.05
CA GLY A 36 -17.23 -17.84 -17.09
C GLY A 36 -16.71 -17.23 -15.79
N PRO A 37 -15.49 -17.58 -15.33
CA PRO A 37 -14.87 -16.83 -14.24
C PRO A 37 -14.80 -15.36 -14.68
N GLY A 38 -15.57 -14.52 -14.01
CA GLY A 38 -15.61 -13.09 -14.29
C GLY A 38 -14.22 -12.46 -14.13
N PRO A 39 -14.01 -11.25 -14.65
CA PRO A 39 -12.76 -10.55 -14.43
C PRO A 39 -12.46 -10.46 -12.92
N VAL A 40 -11.26 -10.87 -12.55
CA VAL A 40 -10.80 -10.86 -11.16
C VAL A 40 -10.24 -9.47 -10.84
N ASP A 41 -10.69 -8.89 -9.74
CA ASP A 41 -10.13 -7.65 -9.21
C ASP A 41 -8.78 -7.94 -8.55
N MET A 42 -7.70 -7.76 -9.33
CA MET A 42 -6.34 -8.04 -8.88
C MET A 42 -5.90 -7.09 -7.76
N PHE A 43 -6.42 -5.86 -7.72
CA PHE A 43 -6.15 -4.96 -6.61
C PHE A 43 -6.66 -5.56 -5.29
N THR A 44 -7.91 -6.01 -5.26
CA THR A 44 -8.48 -6.63 -4.06
C THR A 44 -7.76 -7.95 -3.70
N VAL A 45 -7.37 -8.75 -4.69
CA VAL A 45 -6.57 -9.96 -4.45
C VAL A 45 -5.25 -9.61 -3.76
N ARG A 46 -4.47 -8.70 -4.35
CA ARG A 46 -3.17 -8.29 -3.76
C ARG A 46 -3.31 -7.60 -2.42
N PHE A 47 -4.34 -6.78 -2.24
CA PHE A 47 -4.64 -6.19 -0.94
C PHE A 47 -4.88 -7.28 0.12
N ASN A 48 -5.60 -8.36 -0.23
CA ASN A 48 -5.81 -9.48 0.70
C ASN A 48 -4.55 -10.32 0.93
N GLU A 49 -3.65 -10.42 -0.04
CA GLU A 49 -2.36 -11.10 0.11
C GLU A 49 -1.40 -10.32 1.02
N PHE A 50 -1.35 -8.99 0.85
CA PHE A 50 -0.41 -8.13 1.55
C PHE A 50 -0.88 -7.70 2.93
N PHE A 51 -2.18 -7.62 3.21
CA PHE A 51 -2.71 -7.11 4.48
C PHE A 51 -3.33 -8.23 5.32
N MET A 52 -2.99 -8.30 6.61
CA MET A 52 -3.60 -9.21 7.59
C MET A 52 -5.09 -8.95 7.77
N PRO A 53 -5.97 -9.94 7.97
CA PRO A 53 -7.43 -9.75 8.08
C PRO A 53 -7.89 -8.64 9.03
N GLU A 54 -7.16 -8.41 10.12
CA GLU A 54 -7.38 -7.36 11.12
C GLU A 54 -6.65 -6.04 10.86
N ALA A 55 -6.11 -5.87 9.65
CA ALA A 55 -5.32 -4.71 9.29
C ALA A 55 -6.15 -3.43 9.37
N HIS A 56 -5.53 -2.38 9.87
CA HIS A 56 -6.12 -1.06 9.98
C HIS A 56 -5.03 -0.02 9.77
N GLY A 57 -5.39 1.26 9.78
CA GLY A 57 -4.41 2.28 9.42
C GLY A 57 -4.73 3.66 9.88
N THR A 58 -3.90 4.59 9.43
CA THR A 58 -4.13 6.02 9.57
C THR A 58 -3.76 6.71 8.27
N ILE A 59 -4.69 7.44 7.67
CA ILE A 59 -4.47 8.17 6.41
C ILE A 59 -4.59 9.66 6.71
N CYS A 60 -3.51 10.42 6.53
CA CYS A 60 -3.44 11.85 6.82
C CYS A 60 -3.94 12.19 8.24
N GLY A 61 -3.52 11.42 9.24
CA GLY A 61 -3.95 11.57 10.63
C GLY A 61 -5.36 11.03 10.97
N HIS A 62 -6.11 10.49 10.02
CA HIS A 62 -7.43 9.90 10.27
C HIS A 62 -7.36 8.37 10.43
N PRO A 63 -7.81 7.79 11.56
CA PRO A 63 -7.86 6.35 11.73
C PRO A 63 -8.89 5.75 10.77
N VAL A 64 -8.52 4.66 10.10
CA VAL A 64 -9.35 3.95 9.14
C VAL A 64 -9.34 2.45 9.44
N ASP A 65 -10.47 1.79 9.22
CA ASP A 65 -10.55 0.33 9.26
C ASP A 65 -10.00 -0.29 7.96
N ARG A 66 -10.02 -1.63 7.86
CA ARG A 66 -9.50 -2.36 6.69
C ARG A 66 -10.18 -1.97 5.38
N GLU A 67 -11.50 -1.85 5.41
CA GLU A 67 -12.30 -1.60 4.19
C GLU A 67 -12.13 -0.16 3.75
N GLU A 68 -12.16 0.79 4.69
CA GLU A 68 -11.86 2.19 4.38
C GLU A 68 -10.40 2.33 3.91
N LEU A 69 -9.44 1.65 4.53
CA LEU A 69 -8.05 1.65 4.07
C LEU A 69 -7.92 1.20 2.61
N LYS A 70 -8.58 0.11 2.24
CA LYS A 70 -8.64 -0.38 0.86
C LYS A 70 -9.21 0.68 -0.09
N ASP A 71 -10.33 1.30 0.27
CA ASP A 71 -10.96 2.35 -0.54
C ASP A 71 -10.06 3.60 -0.71
N ARG A 72 -9.35 4.00 0.35
CA ARG A 72 -8.38 5.11 0.31
C ARG A 72 -7.21 4.78 -0.62
N LEU A 73 -6.69 3.55 -0.55
CA LEU A 73 -5.61 3.08 -1.42
C LEU A 73 -6.07 2.96 -2.88
N LEU A 74 -7.30 2.52 -3.14
CA LEU A 74 -7.90 2.55 -4.48
C LEU A 74 -8.00 3.97 -5.06
N ASN A 75 -8.30 4.96 -4.23
CA ASN A 75 -8.35 6.35 -4.70
C ASN A 75 -6.96 6.92 -4.97
N LEU A 76 -5.98 6.57 -4.14
CA LEU A 76 -4.57 6.86 -4.43
C LEU A 76 -4.14 6.21 -5.75
N GLN A 77 -4.50 4.95 -5.96
CA GLN A 77 -4.21 4.18 -7.17
C GLN A 77 -4.68 4.88 -8.45
N LYS A 78 -5.90 5.43 -8.46
CA LYS A 78 -6.45 6.16 -9.63
C LYS A 78 -5.62 7.38 -10.02
N ARG A 79 -4.82 7.91 -9.10
CA ARG A 79 -3.97 9.09 -9.29
C ARG A 79 -2.50 8.71 -9.37
N TRP A 80 -2.19 7.43 -9.24
CA TRP A 80 -0.85 6.89 -9.25
C TRP A 80 -0.36 6.80 -10.70
N ASN A 81 0.81 7.38 -10.98
CA ASN A 81 1.47 7.22 -12.26
C ASN A 81 2.70 6.33 -12.09
N SER A 82 2.60 5.07 -12.50
CA SER A 82 3.69 4.10 -12.30
C SER A 82 4.98 4.43 -13.05
N GLU A 83 4.91 5.23 -14.11
CA GLU A 83 6.09 5.62 -14.91
C GLU A 83 6.94 6.70 -14.22
N ASP A 84 6.36 7.48 -13.30
CA ASP A 84 6.99 8.62 -12.65
C ASP A 84 7.31 8.38 -11.16
N ILE A 85 7.17 7.14 -10.68
CA ILE A 85 7.45 6.80 -9.28
C ILE A 85 8.95 6.90 -8.99
N LYS A 86 9.29 7.55 -7.89
CA LYS A 86 10.62 7.53 -7.29
C LYS A 86 10.52 7.20 -5.80
N VAL A 87 11.20 6.14 -5.38
CA VAL A 87 11.39 5.86 -3.95
C VAL A 87 12.51 6.78 -3.44
N VAL A 88 12.14 7.74 -2.59
CA VAL A 88 13.05 8.81 -2.11
C VAL A 88 13.78 8.36 -0.85
N GLN A 89 13.08 7.68 0.04
CA GLN A 89 13.65 7.17 1.28
C GLN A 89 13.09 5.80 1.61
N GLU A 90 13.92 5.02 2.27
CA GLU A 90 13.55 3.74 2.82
C GLU A 90 14.23 3.50 4.15
N GLY A 91 13.44 3.05 5.11
CA GLY A 91 13.86 2.76 6.45
C GLY A 91 13.14 1.54 6.97
N GLY A 92 13.80 0.81 7.86
CA GLY A 92 13.21 -0.32 8.52
C GLY A 92 13.90 -0.57 9.83
N LYS A 93 13.12 -0.77 10.88
CA LYS A 93 13.59 -1.35 12.14
C LYS A 93 13.00 -2.74 12.21
N HIS A 94 13.81 -3.74 11.86
CA HIS A 94 13.47 -5.11 12.18
C HIS A 94 13.35 -5.23 13.70
N GLY A 95 12.16 -5.55 14.18
CA GLY A 95 11.91 -5.76 15.59
C GLY A 95 12.74 -6.93 16.11
N PHE A 96 13.10 -6.89 17.40
CA PHE A 96 13.54 -8.09 18.12
C PHE A 96 12.40 -9.11 18.14
N PRO A 97 12.62 -10.41 18.49
CA PRO A 97 11.62 -11.50 18.34
C PRO A 97 10.25 -11.30 19.01
N LEU A 98 10.05 -10.21 19.75
CA LEU A 98 8.85 -9.86 20.49
C LEU A 98 8.25 -8.50 20.08
N GLN A 99 8.80 -7.82 19.07
CA GLN A 99 8.27 -6.56 18.54
C GLN A 99 7.99 -6.67 17.04
N PRO A 100 6.86 -6.12 16.56
CA PRO A 100 6.58 -6.06 15.12
C PRO A 100 7.71 -5.34 14.38
N SER A 101 8.02 -5.80 13.16
CA SER A 101 8.90 -5.05 12.28
C SER A 101 8.18 -3.78 11.84
N VAL A 102 8.88 -2.64 11.90
CA VAL A 102 8.34 -1.36 11.40
C VAL A 102 9.16 -0.98 10.18
N LEU A 103 8.46 -0.84 9.05
CA LEU A 103 9.03 -0.42 7.77
C LEU A 103 8.49 0.97 7.43
N SER A 104 9.29 1.77 6.74
CA SER A 104 8.92 3.09 6.29
C SER A 104 9.47 3.34 4.89
N THR A 105 8.66 3.91 4.03
CA THR A 105 9.09 4.32 2.69
C THR A 105 8.50 5.69 2.35
N GLU A 106 9.22 6.45 1.55
CA GLU A 106 8.77 7.71 1.00
C GLU A 106 8.78 7.61 -0.52
N VAL A 107 7.63 7.88 -1.13
CA VAL A 107 7.42 7.75 -2.56
C VAL A 107 7.01 9.10 -3.13
N GLU A 108 7.73 9.53 -4.16
CA GLU A 108 7.44 10.72 -4.95
C GLU A 108 6.85 10.27 -6.30
N PHE A 109 5.78 10.89 -6.74
CA PHE A 109 5.22 10.70 -8.09
C PHE A 109 4.48 11.95 -8.55
N THR A 110 4.26 12.09 -9.85
CA THR A 110 3.45 13.20 -10.38
C THR A 110 2.06 12.70 -10.75
N PRO A 111 0.99 13.13 -10.05
CA PRO A 111 -0.37 12.74 -10.42
C PRO A 111 -0.76 13.21 -11.83
N PRO A 112 -1.64 12.47 -12.54
CA PRO A 112 -2.13 12.90 -13.84
C PRO A 112 -2.72 14.32 -13.82
N GLY A 113 -2.27 15.17 -14.73
CA GLY A 113 -2.70 16.56 -14.82
C GLY A 113 -2.03 17.54 -13.85
N HIS A 114 -1.18 17.05 -12.94
CA HIS A 114 -0.36 17.91 -12.09
C HIS A 114 0.97 18.26 -12.77
N ARG A 115 1.54 19.41 -12.41
CA ARG A 115 2.86 19.87 -12.91
C ARG A 115 4.00 19.66 -11.92
N MET A 116 3.66 19.39 -10.67
CA MET A 116 4.62 19.22 -9.57
C MET A 116 4.42 17.83 -8.98
N PRO A 117 5.52 17.17 -8.56
CA PRO A 117 5.42 15.90 -7.88
C PRO A 117 4.76 16.06 -6.50
N GLU A 118 4.09 15.01 -6.08
CA GLU A 118 3.53 14.82 -4.75
C GLU A 118 4.35 13.75 -4.02
N VAL A 119 4.48 13.92 -2.71
CA VAL A 119 5.20 12.98 -1.84
C VAL A 119 4.21 12.30 -0.91
N VAL A 120 4.33 10.98 -0.83
CA VAL A 120 3.57 10.12 0.07
C VAL A 120 4.54 9.35 0.95
N MET A 121 4.43 9.55 2.25
CA MET A 121 5.19 8.79 3.24
C MET A 121 4.32 7.67 3.78
N ALA A 122 4.82 6.45 3.74
CA ALA A 122 4.16 5.27 4.28
C ALA A 122 5.00 4.64 5.39
N GLU A 123 4.34 4.28 6.49
CA GLU A 123 4.93 3.53 7.59
C GLU A 123 4.04 2.32 7.88
N ALA A 124 4.61 1.13 7.88
CA ALA A 124 3.88 -0.10 8.09
C ALA A 124 4.42 -0.87 9.30
N SER A 125 3.51 -1.37 10.12
CA SER A 125 3.83 -2.47 11.05
C SER A 125 3.54 -3.79 10.34
N VAL A 126 4.55 -4.64 10.29
CA VAL A 126 4.53 -5.93 9.61
C VAL A 126 4.55 -7.05 10.64
N GLY A 127 3.76 -8.09 10.39
CA GLY A 127 3.83 -9.35 11.11
C GLY A 127 3.90 -10.52 10.15
N GLU A 128 4.11 -11.71 10.69
CA GLU A 128 4.14 -12.95 9.91
C GLU A 128 2.80 -13.69 10.03
N GLN A 129 2.22 -14.09 8.91
CA GLN A 129 1.03 -14.93 8.85
C GLN A 129 1.23 -16.00 7.78
N GLU A 130 1.07 -17.26 8.15
CA GLU A 130 1.25 -18.42 7.25
C GLU A 130 2.66 -18.48 6.60
N GLY A 131 3.68 -17.97 7.29
CA GLY A 131 5.06 -17.93 6.78
C GLY A 131 5.35 -16.77 5.82
N HIS A 132 4.42 -15.83 5.65
CA HIS A 132 4.56 -14.66 4.80
C HIS A 132 4.47 -13.36 5.61
N GLU A 133 5.30 -12.37 5.26
CA GLU A 133 5.20 -11.01 5.78
C GLU A 133 3.91 -10.35 5.29
N ARG A 134 3.11 -9.80 6.21
CA ARG A 134 1.86 -9.09 5.92
C ARG A 134 1.75 -7.81 6.75
N ILE A 135 1.18 -6.78 6.15
CA ILE A 135 0.89 -5.49 6.77
C ILE A 135 -0.24 -5.67 7.79
N ARG A 136 0.04 -5.34 9.05
CA ARG A 136 -0.94 -5.28 10.12
C ARG A 136 -1.45 -3.86 10.37
N PHE A 137 -0.57 -2.89 10.22
CA PHE A 137 -0.92 -1.48 10.35
C PHE A 137 -0.27 -0.69 9.24
N LEU A 138 -1.00 0.19 8.56
CA LEU A 138 -0.45 1.11 7.56
C LEU A 138 -0.80 2.55 7.93
N LYS A 139 0.22 3.37 8.10
CA LYS A 139 0.10 4.81 8.17
C LYS A 139 0.54 5.42 6.85
N MET A 140 -0.25 6.32 6.29
CA MET A 140 0.13 7.12 5.14
C MET A 140 -0.07 8.60 5.41
N GLU A 141 0.94 9.38 5.08
CA GLU A 141 0.95 10.83 5.18
C GLU A 141 1.26 11.43 3.82
N GLY A 142 0.75 12.63 3.55
CA GLY A 142 0.90 13.31 2.28
C GLY A 142 -0.31 14.20 1.99
N ASN A 143 -0.46 14.61 0.72
CA ASN A 143 -1.59 15.42 0.30
C ASN A 143 -2.90 14.64 0.43
N SER A 144 -3.73 15.02 1.41
CA SER A 144 -5.01 14.35 1.69
C SER A 144 -5.95 14.28 0.49
N ALA A 145 -5.82 15.20 -0.48
CA ALA A 145 -6.62 15.16 -1.70
C ALA A 145 -6.45 13.84 -2.45
N LEU A 146 -5.25 13.24 -2.42
CA LEU A 146 -4.92 11.98 -3.12
C LEU A 146 -5.73 10.78 -2.62
N PHE A 147 -6.20 10.83 -1.38
CA PHE A 147 -6.92 9.73 -0.71
C PHE A 147 -8.43 9.97 -0.61
N ARG A 148 -8.93 11.10 -1.13
CA ARG A 148 -10.36 11.44 -1.07
C ARG A 148 -11.14 10.76 -2.19
N VAL A 149 -12.34 10.29 -1.80
CA VAL A 149 -13.44 9.86 -2.67
C VAL A 149 -14.00 11.06 -3.42
#